data_AF-A0A6B3G5T7-F1
#
_entry.id   AF-A0A6B3G5T7-F1
#
_cell.length_a   1.000
_cell.length_b   1.000
_cell.length_c   1.000
_cell.angle_alpha   90.00
_cell.angle_beta   90.00
_cell.angle_gamma   90.00
#
_symmetry.space_group_name_H-M   'P 1'
#
loop_
_entity.id
_entity.type
_entity.pdbx_description
1 polymer ?
#
loop_
_entity_poly.entity_id
_entity_poly.type
_entity_poly.pdbx_seq_one_letter_code
_entity_poly.pdbx_strand_id
1 'polypeptide(L)'
;AMQPHIREFVDRAVTFATCPECEGTRLTEGARSSKIKKISIADACAMEIRDLAEWVRGLNEPSVAPLLEALQQTLDSFVEIGLGYL
;
A
#
# COMPACT_ATOMS: atom_id res chain seq x y z
N ALA A 1 -16.90 19.83 2.14
CA ALA A 1 -15.95 19.93 3.28
C ALA A 1 -16.72 20.31 4.54
N MET A 2 -16.31 19.81 5.70
CA MET A 2 -16.98 20.08 6.98
C MET A 2 -16.77 21.53 7.44
N GLN A 3 -17.75 22.14 8.11
CA GLN A 3 -17.67 23.53 8.58
C GLN A 3 -16.62 23.68 9.70
N PRO A 4 -15.86 24.80 9.79
CA PRO A 4 -14.72 24.94 10.70
C PRO A 4 -15.04 24.67 12.17
N HIS A 5 -16.15 25.20 12.68
CA HIS A 5 -16.56 25.00 14.09
C HIS A 5 -16.94 23.55 14.40
N ILE A 6 -17.42 22.79 13.40
CA ILE A 6 -17.69 21.36 13.55
C ILE A 6 -16.38 20.58 13.59
N ARG A 7 -15.37 20.95 12.79
CA ARG A 7 -14.05 20.33 12.83
C ARG A 7 -13.39 20.52 14.19
N GLU A 8 -13.41 21.74 14.70
CA GLU A 8 -12.81 22.08 16.01
C GLU A 8 -13.49 21.33 17.17
N PHE A 9 -14.81 21.11 17.10
CA PHE A 9 -15.51 20.26 18.05
C PHE A 9 -15.10 18.78 17.93
N VAL A 10 -15.05 18.24 16.71
CA VAL A 10 -14.66 16.84 16.46
C VAL A 10 -13.25 16.57 16.95
N ASP A 11 -12.28 17.43 16.59
CA ASP A 11 -10.87 17.26 16.96
C ASP A 11 -10.66 17.25 18.49
N ARG A 12 -11.54 17.90 19.26
CA ARG A 12 -11.52 17.88 20.73
C ARG A 12 -12.25 16.68 21.35
N ALA A 13 -13.19 16.07 20.63
CA ALA A 13 -14.10 15.06 21.15
C ALA A 13 -13.71 13.62 20.77
N VAL A 14 -12.89 13.42 19.73
CA VAL A 14 -12.49 12.09 19.26
C VAL A 14 -10.97 11.92 19.24
N THR A 15 -10.53 10.67 19.32
CA THR A 15 -9.13 10.30 19.09
C THR A 15 -9.06 9.36 17.90
N PHE A 16 -8.01 9.50 17.09
CA PHE A 16 -7.72 8.55 16.03
C PHE A 16 -6.83 7.45 16.59
N ALA A 17 -7.28 6.21 16.43
CA ALA A 17 -6.53 5.03 16.82
C ALA A 17 -6.42 4.07 15.64
N THR A 18 -5.35 3.28 15.63
CA THR A 18 -5.21 2.17 14.69
C THR A 18 -6.30 1.14 14.97
N CYS A 19 -7.03 0.75 13.94
CA CYS A 19 -8.02 -0.31 14.04
C CYS A 19 -7.32 -1.62 14.47
N PRO A 20 -7.71 -2.26 15.59
CA PRO A 20 -7.02 -3.45 16.08
C PRO A 20 -7.28 -4.69 15.20
N GLU A 21 -8.38 -4.71 14.45
CA GLU A 21 -8.72 -5.86 13.59
C GLU A 21 -7.86 -5.88 12.34
N CYS A 22 -7.76 -4.74 11.63
CA CYS A 22 -7.00 -4.65 10.39
C CYS A 22 -5.59 -4.07 10.56
N GLU A 23 -5.22 -3.67 11.77
CA GLU A 23 -3.94 -3.01 12.09
C GLU A 23 -3.67 -1.76 11.22
N GLY A 24 -4.74 -1.06 10.83
CA GLY A 24 -4.65 0.12 9.97
C GLY A 24 -4.51 -0.15 8.48
N THR A 25 -4.39 -1.42 8.05
CA THR A 25 -4.29 -1.80 6.62
C THR A 25 -5.57 -1.54 5.84
N ARG A 26 -6.73 -1.42 6.53
CA ARG A 26 -8.07 -1.26 5.94
C ARG A 26 -8.49 -2.41 5.03
N LEU A 27 -7.87 -3.57 5.20
CA LEU A 27 -8.13 -4.78 4.44
C LEU A 27 -8.79 -5.84 5.33
N THR A 28 -9.59 -6.71 4.70
CA THR A 28 -10.15 -7.89 5.38
C THR A 28 -9.06 -8.91 5.68
N GLU A 29 -9.32 -9.82 6.61
CA GLU A 29 -8.41 -10.94 6.88
C GLU A 29 -8.12 -11.77 5.63
N GLY A 30 -9.12 -12.04 4.79
CA GLY A 30 -8.94 -12.78 3.54
C GLY A 30 -7.98 -12.10 2.55
N ALA A 31 -8.00 -10.76 2.48
CA ALA A 31 -7.04 -10.03 1.65
C ALA A 31 -5.61 -10.09 2.22
N ARG A 32 -5.46 -10.02 3.55
CA ARG A 32 -4.16 -10.11 4.24
C ARG A 32 -3.58 -11.52 4.27
N SER A 33 -4.42 -12.56 4.19
CA SER A 33 -3.97 -13.95 4.17
C SER A 33 -3.50 -14.42 2.79
N SER A 34 -3.92 -13.74 1.72
CA SER A 34 -3.40 -13.96 0.36
C SER A 34 -1.96 -13.46 0.25
N LYS A 35 -1.05 -14.34 -0.17
CA LYS A 35 0.39 -14.06 -0.17
C LYS A 35 1.04 -14.49 -1.48
N ILE A 36 1.95 -13.65 -1.97
CA ILE A 36 2.89 -13.97 -3.04
C ILE A 36 4.27 -13.99 -2.40
N LYS A 37 5.00 -15.10 -2.50
CA LYS A 37 6.32 -15.27 -1.86
C LYS A 37 6.36 -14.80 -0.39
N LYS A 38 5.32 -15.14 0.38
CA LYS A 38 5.10 -14.79 1.81
C LYS A 38 4.74 -13.31 2.10
N ILE A 39 4.65 -12.46 1.09
CA ILE A 39 4.26 -11.05 1.19
C ILE A 39 2.77 -10.92 0.86
N SER A 40 1.99 -10.33 1.75
CA SER A 40 0.59 -9.95 1.50
C SER A 40 0.50 -8.59 0.80
N ILE A 41 -0.68 -8.23 0.30
CA ILE A 41 -0.91 -6.89 -0.25
C ILE A 41 -0.69 -5.79 0.80
N ALA A 42 -0.98 -6.05 2.07
CA ALA A 42 -0.72 -5.11 3.15
C ALA A 42 0.79 -4.87 3.35
N ASP A 43 1.58 -5.95 3.30
CA ASP A 43 3.04 -5.89 3.42
C ASP A 43 3.64 -5.13 2.22
N ALA A 44 3.18 -5.43 1.01
CA ALA A 44 3.63 -4.77 -0.22
C ALA A 44 3.33 -3.26 -0.23
N CYS A 45 2.15 -2.85 0.27
CA CYS A 45 1.78 -1.44 0.40
C CYS A 45 2.55 -0.70 1.52
N ALA A 46 3.25 -1.42 2.40
CA ALA A 46 4.06 -0.83 3.46
C ALA A 46 5.56 -0.76 3.10
N MET A 47 5.96 -1.31 1.95
CA MET A 47 7.34 -1.21 1.44
C MET A 47 7.58 0.18 0.83
N GLU A 48 8.83 0.65 0.88
CA GLU A 48 9.25 1.73 -0.02
C GLU A 48 9.03 1.29 -1.47
N ILE A 49 8.62 2.20 -2.33
CA ILE A 49 8.39 1.94 -3.76
C ILE A 49 9.63 1.33 -4.42
N ARG A 50 10.85 1.73 -4.01
CA ARG A 50 12.09 1.11 -4.50
C ARG A 50 12.20 -0.38 -4.16
N ASP A 51 11.94 -0.73 -2.91
CA ASP A 51 11.97 -2.10 -2.44
C ASP A 51 10.85 -2.93 -3.10
N LEU A 52 9.67 -2.33 -3.27
CA LEU A 52 8.56 -2.94 -3.98
C LEU A 52 8.90 -3.19 -5.46
N ALA A 53 9.53 -2.23 -6.14
CA ALA A 53 9.98 -2.36 -7.52
C ALA A 53 11.03 -3.48 -7.68
N GLU A 54 11.95 -3.61 -6.73
CA GLU A 54 12.92 -4.71 -6.72
C GLU A 54 12.22 -6.06 -6.47
N TRP A 55 11.29 -6.12 -5.53
CA TRP A 55 10.53 -7.34 -5.23
C TRP A 55 9.67 -7.80 -6.42
N VAL A 56 8.98 -6.89 -7.10
CA VAL A 56 8.18 -7.18 -8.31
C VAL A 56 9.07 -7.71 -9.43
N ARG A 57 10.26 -7.12 -9.64
CA ARG A 57 11.24 -7.60 -10.64
C ARG A 57 11.71 -9.04 -10.38
N GLY A 58 11.64 -9.49 -9.13
CA GLY A 58 11.92 -10.87 -8.74
C GLY A 58 10.78 -11.87 -9.00
N LEU A 59 9.59 -11.43 -9.42
CA LEU A 59 8.46 -12.31 -9.74
C LEU A 59 8.57 -12.84 -11.17
N ASN A 60 8.55 -14.15 -11.34
CA ASN A 60 8.53 -14.81 -12.65
C ASN A 60 7.27 -15.66 -12.76
N GLU A 61 6.20 -15.07 -13.30
CA GLU A 61 4.92 -15.75 -13.51
C GLU A 61 4.41 -15.46 -14.94
N PRO A 62 4.69 -16.35 -15.91
CA PRO A 62 4.36 -16.12 -17.32
C PRO A 62 2.87 -15.90 -17.57
N SER A 63 1.99 -16.49 -16.75
CA SER A 63 0.54 -16.35 -16.91
C SER A 63 0.03 -14.92 -16.68
N VAL A 64 0.80 -14.08 -15.99
CA VAL A 64 0.47 -12.67 -15.72
C VAL A 64 1.57 -11.71 -16.19
N ALA A 65 2.42 -12.12 -17.13
CA ALA A 65 3.57 -11.32 -17.57
C ALA A 65 3.22 -9.86 -17.97
N PRO A 66 2.17 -9.59 -18.78
CA PRO A 66 1.81 -8.21 -19.13
C PRO A 66 1.42 -7.35 -17.93
N LEU A 67 0.83 -7.96 -16.89
CA LEU A 67 0.48 -7.27 -15.64
C LEU A 67 1.74 -6.91 -14.86
N LEU A 68 2.70 -7.83 -14.76
CA LEU A 68 3.98 -7.58 -14.08
C LEU A 68 4.79 -6.50 -14.80
N GLU A 69 4.80 -6.50 -16.14
CA GLU A 69 5.47 -5.47 -16.94
C GLU A 69 4.88 -4.07 -16.70
N ALA A 70 3.54 -3.94 -16.77
CA ALA A 70 2.87 -2.67 -16.54
C ALA A 70 3.07 -2.15 -15.09
N LEU A 71 3.04 -3.05 -14.12
CA LEU A 71 3.31 -2.72 -12.72
C LEU A 71 4.75 -2.23 -12.53
N GLN A 72 5.72 -2.95 -13.10
CA GLN A 72 7.13 -2.57 -13.03
C GLN A 72 7.37 -1.18 -13.64
N GLN A 73 6.81 -0.90 -14.82
CA GLN A 73 6.93 0.41 -15.47
C GLN A 73 6.37 1.54 -14.61
N THR A 74 5.25 1.29 -13.93
CA THR A 74 4.63 2.27 -13.03
C THR A 74 5.53 2.55 -11.83
N LEU A 75 6.05 1.50 -11.19
CA LEU A 75 6.94 1.64 -10.03
C LEU A 75 8.27 2.30 -10.42
N ASP A 76 8.89 1.89 -11.52
CA ASP A 76 10.13 2.49 -12.02
C ASP A 76 9.93 3.98 -12.35
N SER A 77 8.78 4.37 -12.92
CA SER A 77 8.44 5.78 -13.14
C SER A 77 8.43 6.60 -11.84
N PHE A 78 7.87 6.06 -10.75
CA PHE A 78 7.90 6.71 -9.43
C PHE A 78 9.33 6.84 -8.90
N VAL A 79 10.16 5.83 -9.08
CA VAL A 79 11.57 5.87 -8.66
C VAL A 79 12.34 6.93 -9.46
N GLU A 80 12.16 6.98 -10.78
CA GLU A 80 12.82 7.93 -11.68
C GLU A 80 12.51 9.40 -11.35
N ILE A 81 11.26 9.71 -10.98
CA ILE A 81 10.86 11.06 -10.56
C ILE A 81 11.25 11.39 -9.12
N GLY A 82 11.98 10.49 -8.44
CA GLY A 82 12.50 10.70 -7.08
C GLY A 82 11.52 10.35 -5.96
N LEU A 83 10.37 9.73 -6.25
CA LEU A 83 9.37 9.32 -5.26
C LEU A 83 9.59 7.91 -4.70
N GLY A 84 10.74 7.30 -4.97
CA GLY A 84 11.03 5.93 -4.55
C GLY A 84 11.09 5.67 -3.03
N TYR A 85 11.06 6.70 -2.19
CA TYR A 85 11.06 6.60 -0.71
C TYR A 85 9.65 6.57 -0.11
N LEU A 86 8.61 6.81 -0.92
CA LEU A 86 7.22 6.64 -0.51
C LEU A 86 6.92 5.15 -0.31
#